data_AF-A0AAD9CLC4-F1
#
_entry.id   AF-A0AAD9CLC4-F1
#
_cell.length_a   1.000
_cell.length_b   1.000
_cell.length_c   1.000
_cell.angle_alpha   90.00
_cell.angle_beta   90.00
_cell.angle_gamma   90.00
#
_symmetry.space_group_name_H-M   'P 1'
#
loop_
_entity.id
_entity.type
_entity.pdbx_description
1 polymer ?
#
loop_
_entity_poly.entity_id
_entity_poly.type
_entity_poly.pdbx_seq_one_letter_code
_entity_poly.pdbx_strand_id
1 'polypeptide(L)'
;MPRAFVIKFLRYRDAVRILEAARKKRELTYGNSKIMLFPDLSPTLHKKRMAFNALKRQLRQADVRYGMFYPATLKMDTRSGTTKAFDSVDAAERFLLREYPDMF
;
A
#
# COMPACT_ATOMS: atom_id res chain seq x y z
N MET A 1 26.35 1.00 -11.05
CA MET A 1 25.17 1.25 -10.18
C MET A 1 23.92 1.00 -11.01
N PRO A 2 23.01 0.11 -10.60
CA PRO A 2 21.73 -0.08 -11.27
C PRO A 2 20.89 1.21 -11.17
N ARG A 3 20.26 1.64 -12.26
CA ARG A 3 19.36 2.81 -12.32
C ARG A 3 17.93 2.33 -12.52
N ALA A 4 16.97 3.05 -11.93
CA ALA A 4 15.56 2.74 -12.13
C ALA A 4 15.14 3.02 -13.59
N PHE A 5 14.29 2.16 -14.14
CA PHE A 5 13.67 2.35 -15.45
C PHE A 5 12.24 2.89 -15.26
N VAL A 6 11.88 3.90 -16.04
CA VAL A 6 10.51 4.42 -16.10
C VAL A 6 9.85 3.91 -17.37
N ILE A 7 8.78 3.15 -17.22
CA ILE A 7 8.04 2.58 -18.34
C ILE A 7 6.73 3.36 -18.49
N LYS A 8 6.56 4.02 -19.64
CA LYS A 8 5.33 4.74 -19.98
C LYS A 8 4.45 3.83 -20.84
N PHE A 9 3.30 3.46 -20.30
CA PHE A 9 2.30 2.67 -21.02
C PHE A 9 1.34 3.59 -21.78
N LEU A 10 0.89 3.14 -22.95
CA LEU A 10 -0.14 3.85 -23.72
C LEU A 10 -1.47 3.91 -22.95
N ARG A 11 -1.83 2.85 -22.22
CA ARG A 11 -3.07 2.76 -21.43
C ARG A 11 -2.76 2.52 -19.96
N TYR A 12 -3.38 3.32 -19.08
CA TYR A 12 -3.23 3.18 -17.63
C TYR A 12 -3.64 1.79 -17.11
N ARG A 13 -4.66 1.17 -17.72
CA ARG A 13 -5.14 -0.16 -17.36
C ARG A 13 -4.06 -1.24 -17.48
N ASP A 14 -3.16 -1.12 -18.44
CA ASP A 14 -2.09 -2.11 -18.65
C ASP A 14 -1.05 -2.01 -17.52
N ALA A 15 -0.69 -0.79 -17.12
CA ALA A 15 0.18 -0.56 -15.97
C ALA A 15 -0.41 -1.16 -14.68
N VAL A 16 -1.71 -0.96 -14.44
CA VAL A 16 -2.40 -1.53 -13.27
C VAL A 16 -2.38 -3.06 -13.31
N ARG A 17 -2.72 -3.68 -14.45
CA ARG A 17 -2.71 -5.14 -14.61
C ARG A 17 -1.32 -5.74 -14.37
N ILE A 18 -0.27 -5.10 -14.88
CA ILE A 18 1.11 -5.55 -14.68
C ILE A 18 1.49 -5.47 -13.19
N LEU A 19 1.15 -4.36 -12.52
CA LEU A 19 1.41 -4.21 -11.07
C LEU A 19 0.63 -5.23 -10.23
N GLU A 20 -0.61 -5.55 -10.61
CA GLU A 20 -1.39 -6.59 -9.95
C GLU A 20 -0.80 -7.99 -10.16
N ALA A 21 -0.40 -8.31 -11.40
CA ALA A 21 0.26 -9.57 -11.72
C ALA A 21 1.59 -9.72 -10.95
N ALA A 22 2.37 -8.64 -10.87
CA ALA A 22 3.60 -8.58 -10.08
C ALA A 22 3.36 -8.88 -8.60
N ARG A 23 2.35 -8.26 -7.99
CA ARG A 23 1.97 -8.52 -6.58
C ARG A 23 1.53 -9.95 -6.35
N LYS A 24 0.74 -10.52 -7.27
CA LYS A 24 0.28 -11.92 -7.18
C LYS A 24 1.44 -12.90 -7.25
N LYS A 25 2.43 -12.65 -8.11
CA LYS A 25 3.61 -13.50 -8.27
C LYS A 25 4.57 -13.45 -7.06
N ARG A 26 4.49 -12.39 -6.23
CA ARG A 26 5.33 -12.09 -5.04
C ARG A 26 6.81 -11.85 -5.35
N GLU A 27 7.41 -12.70 -6.17
CA GLU A 27 8.80 -12.61 -6.61
C GLU A 27 8.91 -12.55 -8.13
N LEU A 28 9.63 -11.54 -8.61
CA LEU A 28 9.94 -11.35 -10.02
C LEU A 28 11.45 -11.45 -10.21
N THR A 29 11.86 -12.32 -11.11
CA THR A 29 13.26 -12.50 -11.50
C THR A 29 13.43 -12.23 -13.00
N TYR A 30 14.56 -11.63 -13.35
CA TYR A 30 15.03 -11.49 -14.72
C TYR A 30 16.46 -12.01 -14.79
N GLY A 31 16.67 -13.12 -15.51
CA GLY A 31 17.86 -13.95 -15.34
C GLY A 31 17.99 -14.41 -13.89
N ASN A 32 19.16 -14.18 -13.28
CA ASN A 32 19.44 -14.50 -11.89
C ASN A 32 19.21 -13.32 -10.93
N SER A 33 18.61 -12.21 -11.40
CA SER A 33 18.42 -10.99 -10.60
C SER A 33 16.95 -10.78 -10.22
N LYS A 34 16.70 -10.46 -8.95
CA LYS A 34 15.38 -10.05 -8.47
C LYS A 34 15.07 -8.62 -8.93
N ILE A 35 13.90 -8.43 -9.52
CA ILE A 35 13.41 -7.12 -9.96
C ILE A 35 12.17 -6.73 -9.16
N MET A 36 11.96 -5.42 -9.00
CA MET A 36 10.81 -4.87 -8.30
C MET A 36 10.09 -3.87 -9.20
N LEU A 37 8.75 -3.93 -9.19
CA LEU A 37 7.90 -3.02 -9.94
C LEU A 37 7.09 -2.17 -8.97
N PHE A 38 7.18 -0.85 -9.14
CA PHE A 38 6.49 0.13 -8.31
C PHE A 38 5.65 1.06 -9.20
N PRO A 39 4.50 1.55 -8.70
CA PRO A 39 3.78 2.62 -9.38
C PRO A 39 4.62 3.91 -9.39
N ASP A 40 4.57 4.65 -10.49
CA ASP A 40 5.13 6.00 -10.57
C ASP A 40 4.20 6.97 -9.83
N LEU A 41 4.72 7.58 -8.75
CA LEU A 41 3.96 8.45 -7.86
C LEU A 41 4.71 9.76 -7.68
N SER A 42 3.98 10.88 -7.68
CA SER A 42 4.58 12.17 -7.40
C SER A 42 5.23 12.19 -6.00
N PRO A 43 6.29 12.99 -5.76
CA PRO A 43 6.94 13.07 -4.46
C PRO A 43 5.98 13.44 -3.31
N THR A 44 5.03 14.33 -3.60
CA THR A 44 4.00 14.73 -2.62
C THR A 44 3.06 13.58 -2.28
N LEU A 45 2.61 12.82 -3.28
CA LEU A 45 1.77 11.64 -3.07
C LEU A 45 2.51 10.52 -2.34
N HIS A 46 3.79 10.35 -2.67
CA HIS A 46 4.67 9.40 -1.99
C HIS A 46 4.80 9.74 -0.50
N LYS A 47 5.09 11.00 -0.15
CA LYS A 47 5.14 11.47 1.24
C LYS A 47 3.84 11.20 1.99
N LYS A 48 2.68 11.51 1.39
CA LYS A 48 1.36 11.22 2.00
C LYS A 48 1.18 9.73 2.29
N ARG A 49 1.56 8.85 1.36
CA ARG A 49 1.48 7.39 1.55
C ARG A 49 2.46 6.85 2.59
N MET A 50 3.62 7.48 2.73
CA MET A 50 4.64 7.14 3.71
C MET A 50 4.23 7.51 5.13
N ALA A 51 3.41 8.55 5.31
CA ALA A 51 2.87 8.92 6.62
C ALA A 51 2.07 7.76 7.27
N PHE A 52 1.42 6.91 6.47
CA PHE A 52 0.70 5.72 6.95
C PHE A 52 1.61 4.53 7.30
N ASN A 53 2.94 4.61 7.17
CA ASN A 53 3.82 3.44 7.37
C ASN A 53 3.81 2.88 8.79
N ALA A 54 3.80 3.76 9.80
CA ALA A 54 3.71 3.34 11.20
C ALA A 54 2.42 2.54 11.44
N LEU A 55 1.31 3.08 10.94
CA LEU A 55 0.00 2.44 11.03
C LEU A 55 -0.04 1.09 10.30
N LYS A 56 0.51 1.02 9.08
CA LYS A 56 0.61 -0.23 8.33
C LYS A 56 1.41 -1.30 9.07
N ARG A 57 2.43 -0.91 9.84
CA ARG A 57 3.21 -1.84 10.66
C ARG A 57 2.37 -2.41 11.79
N GLN A 58 1.59 -1.57 12.49
CA GLN A 58 0.67 -2.00 13.54
C GLN A 58 -0.41 -2.94 12.98
N LEU A 59 -1.01 -2.59 11.83
CA LEU A 59 -1.99 -3.44 11.16
C LEU A 59 -1.43 -4.81 10.77
N ARG A 60 -0.17 -4.88 10.32
CA ARG A 60 0.51 -6.16 10.06
C ARG A 60 0.72 -6.99 11.32
N GLN A 61 1.05 -6.35 12.44
CA GLN A 61 1.32 -7.03 13.71
C GLN A 61 0.05 -7.66 14.29
N ALA A 62 -1.10 -7.03 14.08
CA ALA A 62 -2.39 -7.56 14.51
C ALA A 62 -3.14 -8.37 13.45
N ASP A 63 -2.47 -8.74 12.36
CA ASP A 63 -3.05 -9.51 11.25
C ASP A 63 -4.35 -8.91 10.66
N VAL A 64 -4.47 -7.58 10.72
CA VAL A 64 -5.62 -6.87 10.15
C VAL A 64 -5.39 -6.68 8.66
N ARG A 65 -6.35 -7.11 7.84
CA ARG A 65 -6.29 -6.91 6.38
C ARG A 65 -6.44 -5.43 6.03
N TYR A 66 -5.51 -4.91 5.25
CA TYR A 66 -5.52 -3.52 4.81
C TYR A 66 -4.98 -3.34 3.39
N GLY A 67 -5.24 -2.18 2.79
CA GLY A 67 -4.77 -1.79 1.48
C GLY A 67 -4.63 -0.27 1.33
N MET A 68 -3.61 0.18 0.59
CA MET A 68 -3.43 1.58 0.23
C MET A 68 -4.01 1.85 -1.16
N PHE A 69 -5.06 2.65 -1.24
CA PHE A 69 -5.75 2.98 -2.48
C PHE A 69 -5.32 4.36 -3.00
N TYR A 70 -5.44 4.53 -4.32
CA TYR A 70 -5.21 5.84 -4.94
C TYR A 70 -6.30 6.83 -4.49
N PRO A 71 -5.95 8.09 -4.18
CA PRO A 71 -4.60 8.66 -4.19
C PRO A 71 -3.78 8.23 -2.96
N ALA A 72 -4.28 8.49 -1.76
CA ALA A 72 -3.63 8.12 -0.50
C ALA A 72 -4.67 7.78 0.57
N THR A 73 -5.60 6.90 0.23
CA THR A 73 -6.64 6.43 1.14
C THR A 73 -6.25 5.06 1.69
N LEU A 74 -6.13 4.94 3.02
CA LEU A 74 -5.96 3.65 3.69
C LEU A 74 -7.33 2.99 3.87
N LYS A 75 -7.49 1.78 3.36
CA LYS A 75 -8.65 0.93 3.66
C LYS A 75 -8.23 -0.22 4.55
N MET A 76 -8.98 -0.49 5.60
CA MET A 76 -8.73 -1.62 6.50
C MET A 76 -10.04 -2.25 6.93
N ASP A 77 -9.98 -3.56 7.15
CA ASP A 77 -11.13 -4.34 7.62
C ASP A 77 -11.25 -4.20 9.14
N THR A 78 -12.48 -3.99 9.62
CA THR A 78 -12.79 -3.90 11.05
C THR A 78 -13.15 -5.26 11.61
N ARG A 79 -13.12 -5.39 12.95
CA ARG A 79 -13.55 -6.61 13.64
C ARG A 79 -15.01 -6.97 13.35
N SER A 80 -15.84 -5.98 13.05
CA SER A 80 -17.22 -6.14 12.60
C SER A 80 -17.38 -6.63 11.14
N GLY A 81 -16.28 -6.88 10.43
CA GLY A 81 -16.29 -7.36 9.04
C GLY A 81 -16.54 -6.27 7.99
N THR A 82 -16.52 -4.99 8.38
CA THR A 82 -16.71 -3.87 7.44
C THR A 82 -15.37 -3.27 7.03
N THR A 83 -15.22 -2.85 5.77
CA THR A 83 -14.03 -2.10 5.36
C THR A 83 -14.24 -0.60 5.60
N LYS A 84 -13.36 0.03 6.37
CA LYS A 84 -13.34 1.50 6.59
C LYS A 84 -12.22 2.14 5.79
N ALA A 85 -12.45 3.37 5.33
CA ALA A 85 -11.52 4.14 4.52
C ALA A 85 -11.11 5.44 5.25
N PHE A 86 -9.82 5.77 5.19
CA PHE A 86 -9.24 6.91 5.87
C PHE A 86 -8.29 7.68 4.96
N ASP A 87 -8.47 9.00 4.91
CA ASP A 87 -7.63 9.91 4.11
C ASP A 87 -6.59 10.66 4.95
N SER A 88 -6.65 10.52 6.28
CA SER A 88 -5.71 11.10 7.23
C SER A 88 -5.20 10.04 8.20
N VAL A 89 -3.93 10.16 8.59
CA VAL A 89 -3.27 9.28 9.56
C VAL A 89 -3.95 9.43 10.92
N ASP A 90 -4.18 10.67 11.39
CA ASP A 90 -4.81 10.95 12.69
C ASP A 90 -6.20 10.31 12.82
N ALA A 91 -6.99 10.37 11.75
CA ALA A 91 -8.33 9.78 11.74
C ALA A 91 -8.26 8.25 11.85
N ALA A 92 -7.30 7.64 11.18
CA ALA A 92 -7.09 6.19 11.19
C ALA A 92 -6.51 5.72 12.53
N GLU A 93 -5.59 6.47 13.14
CA GLU A 93 -5.03 6.19 14.47
C GLU A 93 -6.09 6.27 15.57
N ARG A 94 -6.89 7.35 15.59
CA ARG A 94 -8.01 7.47 16.54
C ARG A 94 -9.01 6.33 16.39
N PHE A 95 -9.26 5.89 15.16
CA PHE A 95 -10.11 4.75 14.91
C PHE A 95 -9.48 3.45 15.44
N LEU A 96 -8.19 3.21 15.21
CA LEU A 96 -7.51 2.02 15.72
C LEU A 96 -7.47 1.96 17.25
N LEU A 97 -7.18 3.07 17.92
CA LEU A 97 -7.20 3.12 19.39
C LEU A 97 -8.57 2.78 19.97
N ARG A 98 -9.65 3.17 19.27
CA ARG A 98 -11.03 2.88 19.69
C ARG A 98 -11.43 1.44 19.43
N GLU A 99 -11.05 0.90 18.27
CA GLU A 99 -11.51 -0.42 17.81
C GLU A 99 -10.61 -1.56 18.35
N TYR A 100 -9.33 -1.26 18.60
CA TYR A 100 -8.31 -2.20 19.08
C TYR A 100 -7.52 -1.61 20.26
N PRO A 101 -8.14 -1.45 21.44
CA PRO A 101 -7.45 -0.94 22.61
C PRO A 101 -6.32 -1.88 23.08
N ASP A 102 -6.46 -3.19 22.84
CA ASP A 102 -5.49 -4.22 23.26
C ASP A 102 -4.21 -4.27 22.41
N MET A 103 -4.14 -3.49 21.32
CA MET A 103 -2.99 -3.46 20.40
C MET A 103 -1.91 -2.44 20.77
N PHE A 104 -2.18 -1.56 21.74
CA PHE A 104 -1.33 -0.43 22.10
C PHE A 104 -0.93 -0.46 23.57
#